data_AF-A0A6L5EQG9-F1
#
_entry.id   AF-A0A6L5EQG9-F1
#
_cell.length_a   1.000
_cell.length_b   1.000
_cell.length_c   1.000
_cell.angle_alpha   90.00
_cell.angle_beta   90.00
_cell.angle_gamma   90.00
#
_symmetry.space_group_name_H-M   'P 1'
#
loop_
_entity.id
_entity.type
_entity.pdbx_description
1 polymer ?
#
loop_
_entity_poly.entity_id
_entity_poly.type
_entity_poly.pdbx_seq_one_letter_code
_entity_poly.pdbx_strand_id
1 'polypeptide(L)'
;MRKRISAAALSLALTGSVVAVPLAGAEDVTPDVEILETTQGDTAEEAAEVTEVAATPEADEKTPAITTYAANSSASYGTDNKVEIPWNSEKEFEIQGEVPGAKFSVPTEKVDGWEYRVDKATGTLTIKADETRRPGSTLTLPVLILTRSGYSEINVVATVVKGRTSPSDDVTFSYPEEFTEVAPGDSATITPTVEGTIPSGTKFVMNEQNKDGWTFTVDEQGVVTATLPKDAQIGRTWTMGLIAVFPDGTTKEYKVPVKAAAGEDSPSKNLELSYEDFEVPFGEEASQDLTVKGGDLEGATFELVYDSYAGMDFAIDATTGKLTVKAGEAKRGTGVWVPIKATYSDGSTSYVVFHATVGAPTNPMAEAPETTPAYEDVEVAAGDSVTVTQSGSVPEGTRYIAPSTEGTEWTVDVAEDGTATVTAPTGTTAGSKLFIPVIVKYADDSTETVRFTATVK
;
A
#
# COMPACT_ATOMS: atom_id res chain seq x y z
N MET A 1 48.80 35.63 -9.86
CA MET A 1 48.69 35.57 -8.38
C MET A 1 47.93 34.31 -7.97
N ARG A 2 48.01 33.92 -6.69
CA ARG A 2 47.45 32.73 -5.96
C ARG A 2 46.20 32.07 -6.62
N LYS A 3 46.20 30.74 -6.91
CA LYS A 3 45.74 29.59 -6.05
C LYS A 3 44.24 29.68 -5.67
N ARG A 4 43.35 28.68 -5.80
CA ARG A 4 43.43 27.18 -5.84
C ARG A 4 42.28 26.63 -6.74
N ILE A 5 42.43 25.56 -7.54
CA ILE A 5 42.16 24.13 -7.26
C ILE A 5 40.83 23.83 -6.52
N SER A 6 39.95 23.05 -7.17
CA SER A 6 39.02 22.10 -6.53
C SER A 6 38.87 20.84 -7.38
N ALA A 7 38.83 19.67 -6.73
CA ALA A 7 38.50 18.34 -7.28
C ALA A 7 36.96 18.23 -7.47
N ALA A 8 36.38 17.50 -8.44
CA ALA A 8 36.33 16.03 -8.64
C ALA A 8 35.69 15.29 -7.43
N ALA A 9 34.72 14.38 -7.57
CA ALA A 9 34.06 13.78 -8.75
C ALA A 9 32.67 13.18 -8.40
N LEU A 10 31.95 12.63 -9.41
CA LEU A 10 30.87 11.59 -9.35
C LEU A 10 29.79 11.77 -8.26
N SER A 11 28.50 11.90 -8.56
CA SER A 11 27.62 10.83 -9.08
C SER A 11 26.16 11.36 -9.03
N LEU A 12 25.15 10.93 -9.80
CA LEU A 12 25.03 9.97 -10.91
C LEU A 12 24.05 10.59 -11.94
N ALA A 13 23.55 9.83 -12.92
CA ALA A 13 22.37 10.18 -13.72
C ALA A 13 21.38 9.01 -13.77
N LEU A 14 20.08 9.30 -13.65
CA LEU A 14 19.00 8.36 -13.96
C LEU A 14 17.87 9.12 -14.67
N THR A 15 17.70 8.78 -15.94
CA THR A 15 16.69 9.31 -16.85
C THR A 15 15.34 8.64 -16.61
N GLY A 16 14.27 9.42 -16.48
CA GLY A 16 12.89 8.93 -16.44
C GLY A 16 12.00 9.82 -17.32
N SER A 17 11.32 9.21 -18.28
CA SER A 17 10.67 9.91 -19.40
C SER A 17 9.44 10.73 -19.00
N VAL A 18 9.31 11.91 -19.61
CA VAL A 18 8.06 12.69 -19.61
C VAL A 18 7.14 12.17 -20.72
N VAL A 19 5.93 11.73 -20.37
CA VAL A 19 4.83 11.56 -21.33
C VAL A 19 3.80 12.63 -21.03
N ALA A 20 3.53 13.48 -22.03
CA ALA A 20 2.54 14.55 -21.94
C ALA A 20 1.28 14.19 -22.75
N VAL A 21 0.12 14.39 -22.15
CA VAL A 21 -1.22 14.43 -22.79
C VAL A 21 -2.04 15.51 -22.06
N PRO A 22 -3.10 16.09 -22.64
CA PRO A 22 -3.04 17.52 -22.99
C PRO A 22 -3.87 18.43 -22.08
N LEU A 23 -3.61 19.73 -22.23
CA LEU A 23 -4.22 20.83 -21.49
C LEU A 23 -5.60 21.23 -22.06
N ALA A 24 -6.67 21.05 -21.30
CA ALA A 24 -7.95 21.75 -21.40
C ALA A 24 -8.78 21.47 -20.11
N GLY A 25 -9.41 22.43 -19.45
CA GLY A 25 -9.33 23.89 -19.56
C GLY A 25 -10.24 24.53 -18.50
N ALA A 26 -9.70 25.47 -17.72
CA ALA A 26 -10.35 26.41 -16.80
C ALA A 26 -11.61 25.95 -16.01
N GLU A 27 -11.44 25.73 -14.71
CA GLU A 27 -12.23 26.41 -13.66
C GLU A 27 -11.42 26.41 -12.35
N ASP A 28 -11.18 27.59 -11.79
CA ASP A 28 -10.29 27.80 -10.64
C ASP A 28 -11.13 27.71 -9.35
N VAL A 29 -11.09 26.55 -8.68
CA VAL A 29 -11.84 26.28 -7.46
C VAL A 29 -10.87 25.82 -6.37
N THR A 30 -10.38 26.79 -5.60
CA THR A 30 -9.63 26.55 -4.37
C THR A 30 -10.52 25.87 -3.32
N PRO A 31 -10.12 24.74 -2.71
CA PRO A 31 -10.89 24.15 -1.62
C PRO A 31 -10.77 25.00 -0.35
N ASP A 32 -11.90 25.38 0.22
CA ASP A 32 -11.99 26.07 1.50
C ASP A 32 -11.34 25.24 2.63
N VAL A 33 -10.42 25.88 3.36
CA VAL A 33 -9.99 25.45 4.69
C VAL A 33 -10.39 26.56 5.65
N GLU A 34 -11.34 26.24 6.53
CA GLU A 34 -11.91 27.19 7.49
C GLU A 34 -10.87 27.53 8.58
N ILE A 35 -10.22 28.69 8.44
CA ILE A 35 -9.31 29.25 9.45
C ILE A 35 -10.03 30.36 10.20
N LEU A 36 -10.46 30.06 11.44
CA LEU A 36 -10.94 31.07 12.38
C LEU A 36 -9.76 31.70 13.12
N GLU A 37 -9.16 32.74 12.52
CA GLU A 37 -8.42 33.75 13.28
C GLU A 37 -9.15 35.10 13.29
N THR A 38 -9.17 35.70 14.48
CA THR A 38 -9.81 36.98 14.78
C THR A 38 -9.17 38.14 14.04
N THR A 39 -9.98 39.04 13.47
CA THR A 39 -9.52 40.39 13.11
C THR A 39 -10.36 41.47 13.78
N GLN A 40 -9.68 42.55 14.10
CA GLN A 40 -10.13 43.72 14.85
C GLN A 40 -10.44 44.87 13.87
N GLY A 41 -11.44 45.70 14.18
CA GLY A 41 -11.79 46.91 13.42
C GLY A 41 -13.11 47.49 13.93
N ASP A 42 -13.12 48.37 14.93
CA ASP A 42 -12.74 49.80 14.87
C ASP A 42 -13.85 50.71 14.33
N THR A 43 -14.37 51.59 15.21
CA THR A 43 -14.64 52.99 14.86
C THR A 43 -14.78 53.82 16.15
N ALA A 44 -14.17 54.99 16.17
CA ALA A 44 -14.12 55.90 17.31
C ALA A 44 -15.23 56.97 17.28
N GLU A 45 -15.60 57.52 18.45
CA GLU A 45 -15.98 58.94 18.58
C GLU A 45 -15.75 59.48 20.03
N GLU A 46 -15.68 60.80 20.13
CA GLU A 46 -15.07 61.72 21.12
C GLU A 46 -15.24 61.57 22.66
N ALA A 47 -14.13 61.88 23.33
CA ALA A 47 -13.90 62.89 24.40
C ALA A 47 -14.93 63.17 25.53
N ALA A 48 -14.44 63.14 26.77
CA ALA A 48 -14.40 64.35 27.63
C ALA A 48 -13.38 64.23 28.79
N GLU A 49 -12.47 65.19 28.81
CA GLU A 49 -11.55 65.64 29.86
C GLU A 49 -12.14 65.76 31.28
N VAL A 50 -11.44 65.27 32.32
CA VAL A 50 -11.46 65.86 33.68
C VAL A 50 -10.06 65.80 34.32
N THR A 51 -9.61 66.94 34.82
CA THR A 51 -8.31 67.19 35.47
C THR A 51 -8.35 67.02 37.01
N GLU A 52 -7.18 66.82 37.63
CA GLU A 52 -7.02 66.85 39.11
C GLU A 52 -7.38 68.21 39.73
N VAL A 53 -7.98 68.21 40.94
CA VAL A 53 -7.54 69.11 42.04
C VAL A 53 -7.69 68.40 43.41
N ALA A 54 -6.65 68.56 44.23
CA ALA A 54 -6.36 67.98 45.53
C ALA A 54 -7.39 68.03 46.69
N ALA A 55 -7.26 67.06 47.62
CA ALA A 55 -7.31 67.29 49.08
C ALA A 55 -6.59 66.17 49.88
N THR A 56 -5.83 66.57 50.92
CA THR A 56 -5.17 65.74 51.97
C THR A 56 -5.72 66.17 53.36
N PRO A 57 -5.36 65.56 54.51
CA PRO A 57 -4.88 64.19 54.86
C PRO A 57 -5.60 63.58 56.11
N GLU A 58 -5.26 62.35 56.51
CA GLU A 58 -5.10 61.84 57.92
C GLU A 58 -4.63 60.35 57.84
N ALA A 59 -3.46 59.96 58.40
CA ALA A 59 -3.26 59.38 59.74
C ALA A 59 -4.06 58.07 59.99
N ASP A 60 -3.52 56.94 60.46
CA ASP A 60 -2.22 56.60 61.06
C ASP A 60 -2.02 55.07 61.03
N GLU A 61 -0.89 54.54 60.52
CA GLU A 61 -0.23 53.34 61.07
C GLU A 61 1.17 53.11 60.46
N LYS A 62 2.13 52.69 61.29
CA LYS A 62 3.56 52.58 60.91
C LYS A 62 3.90 51.20 60.32
N THR A 63 3.94 51.12 58.99
CA THR A 63 4.83 50.18 58.29
C THR A 63 6.10 50.93 57.89
N PRO A 64 7.32 50.44 58.17
CA PRO A 64 8.53 51.16 57.75
C PRO A 64 8.63 51.14 56.22
N ALA A 65 8.43 52.31 55.60
CA ALA A 65 8.61 52.48 54.17
C ALA A 65 10.05 52.14 53.78
N ILE A 66 10.23 51.03 53.06
CA ILE A 66 11.52 50.67 52.46
C ILE A 66 11.79 51.66 51.34
N THR A 67 12.54 52.72 51.65
CA THR A 67 13.01 53.68 50.65
C THR A 67 14.01 52.99 49.75
N THR A 68 13.57 52.63 48.54
CA THR A 68 14.40 52.11 47.46
C THR A 68 15.29 53.22 46.93
N TYR A 69 16.42 53.46 47.59
CA TYR A 69 17.51 54.18 46.97
C TYR A 69 18.09 53.31 45.88
N ALA A 70 17.93 53.74 44.62
CA ALA A 70 18.62 53.17 43.49
C ALA A 70 20.13 53.44 43.62
N ALA A 71 20.80 52.61 44.43
CA ALA A 71 22.23 52.48 44.36
C ALA A 71 22.57 51.91 42.98
N ASN A 72 23.36 52.64 42.20
CA ASN A 72 23.96 52.16 40.95
C ASN A 72 24.98 51.05 41.26
N SER A 73 24.52 49.89 41.72
CA SER A 73 25.26 48.65 41.54
C SER A 73 25.13 48.26 40.08
N SER A 74 26.23 48.29 39.33
CA SER A 74 26.34 47.68 37.99
C SER A 74 26.37 46.15 38.09
N ALA A 75 25.63 45.61 39.05
CA ALA A 75 25.66 44.22 39.46
C ALA A 75 24.59 43.44 38.70
N SER A 76 24.98 42.32 38.10
CA SER A 76 24.10 41.52 37.24
C SER A 76 24.45 40.04 37.26
N TYR A 77 23.53 39.21 36.78
CA TYR A 77 23.78 37.79 36.52
C TYR A 77 23.60 37.49 35.02
N GLY A 78 24.52 36.73 34.42
CA GLY A 78 24.45 36.39 32.99
C GLY A 78 24.52 37.63 32.08
N THR A 79 23.59 37.76 31.13
CA THR A 79 23.50 38.91 30.23
C THR A 79 22.14 39.58 30.41
N ASP A 80 22.11 40.89 30.69
CA ASP A 80 20.87 41.64 30.98
C ASP A 80 20.00 41.00 32.09
N ASN A 81 20.63 40.41 33.11
CA ASN A 81 19.99 39.61 34.16
C ASN A 81 19.26 38.36 33.65
N LYS A 82 19.58 37.86 32.46
CA LYS A 82 19.03 36.61 31.89
C LYS A 82 20.05 35.49 32.01
N VAL A 83 19.57 34.32 32.46
CA VAL A 83 20.40 33.13 32.68
C VAL A 83 19.73 31.89 32.10
N GLU A 84 20.53 31.04 31.45
CA GLU A 84 20.07 29.79 30.85
C GLU A 84 20.51 28.59 31.68
N ILE A 85 19.55 27.73 32.04
CA ILE A 85 19.75 26.53 32.84
C ILE A 85 19.36 25.32 32.00
N PRO A 86 20.29 24.40 31.68
CA PRO A 86 19.96 23.18 30.96
C PRO A 86 18.88 22.36 31.68
N TRP A 87 18.02 21.69 30.90
CA TRP A 87 16.97 20.81 31.42
C TRP A 87 17.54 19.74 32.36
N ASN A 88 16.83 19.49 33.46
CA ASN A 88 17.26 18.68 34.60
C ASN A 88 18.72 18.92 35.02
N SER A 89 19.07 20.19 35.26
CA SER A 89 20.36 20.55 35.84
C SER A 89 20.24 21.63 36.91
N GLU A 90 21.21 21.63 37.80
CA GLU A 90 21.51 22.72 38.71
C GLU A 90 22.70 23.50 38.14
N LYS A 91 22.64 24.82 38.18
CA LYS A 91 23.68 25.69 37.61
C LYS A 91 23.93 26.90 38.50
N GLU A 92 25.22 27.21 38.64
CA GLU A 92 25.70 28.36 39.39
C GLU A 92 26.00 29.54 38.45
N PHE A 93 25.71 30.74 38.94
CA PHE A 93 25.95 32.00 38.26
C PHE A 93 26.69 32.94 39.22
N GLU A 94 27.92 33.28 38.88
CA GLU A 94 28.67 34.30 39.59
C GLU A 94 28.05 35.68 39.33
N ILE A 95 28.05 36.53 40.36
CA ILE A 95 27.64 37.93 40.22
C ILE A 95 28.70 38.70 39.44
N GLN A 96 28.27 39.45 38.43
CA GLN A 96 29.13 40.34 37.66
C GLN A 96 29.12 41.74 38.27
N GLY A 97 30.28 42.38 38.35
CA GLY A 97 30.45 43.72 38.96
C GLY A 97 30.81 43.68 40.44
N GLU A 98 31.50 44.72 40.93
CA GLU A 98 31.94 44.78 42.32
C GLU A 98 30.85 45.34 43.26
N VAL A 99 30.60 44.64 44.38
CA VAL A 99 29.68 45.10 45.43
C VAL A 99 30.33 44.98 46.82
N PRO A 100 31.32 45.84 47.16
CA PRO A 100 32.19 45.61 48.33
C PRO A 100 31.44 45.62 49.66
N GLY A 101 31.56 44.53 50.41
CA GLY A 101 30.93 44.38 51.73
C GLY A 101 29.40 44.25 51.70
N ALA A 102 28.83 43.88 50.55
CA ALA A 102 27.44 43.50 50.43
C ALA A 102 27.13 42.18 51.16
N LYS A 103 25.85 41.93 51.41
CA LYS A 103 25.30 40.62 51.79
C LYS A 103 24.14 40.28 50.85
N PHE A 104 24.11 39.04 50.39
CA PHE A 104 23.10 38.56 49.44
C PHE A 104 22.07 37.68 50.14
N SER A 105 20.84 37.70 49.63
CA SER A 105 19.74 36.83 50.08
C SER A 105 18.65 36.71 49.01
N VAL A 106 17.93 35.59 49.00
CA VAL A 106 16.71 35.39 48.21
C VAL A 106 15.48 35.39 49.15
N PRO A 107 14.29 35.87 48.72
CA PRO A 107 13.11 35.90 49.58
C PRO A 107 12.54 34.53 49.96
N THR A 108 12.78 33.51 49.12
CA THR A 108 12.45 32.10 49.36
C THR A 108 13.51 31.23 48.69
N GLU A 109 13.71 30.01 49.18
CA GLU A 109 14.59 29.02 48.55
C GLU A 109 13.87 28.19 47.46
N LYS A 110 12.54 28.24 47.42
CA LYS A 110 11.71 27.51 46.46
C LYS A 110 10.49 28.32 46.05
N VAL A 111 10.23 28.40 44.75
CA VAL A 111 9.03 29.05 44.18
C VAL A 111 8.66 28.40 42.85
N ASP A 112 7.38 28.08 42.62
CA ASP A 112 6.87 27.51 41.36
C ASP A 112 7.67 26.31 40.80
N GLY A 113 8.21 25.43 41.65
CA GLY A 113 9.06 24.32 41.19
C GLY A 113 10.47 24.73 40.73
N TRP A 114 10.95 25.90 41.11
CA TRP A 114 12.34 26.30 41.00
C TRP A 114 12.95 26.36 42.40
N GLU A 115 14.10 25.72 42.57
CA GLU A 115 14.92 25.83 43.77
C GLU A 115 16.08 26.77 43.48
N TYR A 116 16.29 27.75 44.34
CA TYR A 116 17.33 28.75 44.14
C TYR A 116 17.91 29.24 45.46
N ARG A 117 19.23 29.43 45.47
CA ARG A 117 20.03 29.78 46.64
C ARG A 117 21.06 30.82 46.24
N VAL A 118 21.42 31.71 47.14
CA VAL A 118 22.53 32.65 46.91
C VAL A 118 23.51 32.58 48.08
N ASP A 119 24.80 32.44 47.79
CA ASP A 119 25.82 32.56 48.82
C ASP A 119 25.83 33.97 49.40
N LYS A 120 25.75 34.06 50.72
CA LYS A 120 25.55 35.31 51.44
C LYS A 120 26.73 36.28 51.36
N ALA A 121 27.93 35.79 51.04
CA ALA A 121 29.18 36.54 51.01
C ALA A 121 29.71 36.78 49.58
N THR A 122 29.63 35.80 48.69
CA THR A 122 30.10 35.91 47.30
C THR A 122 29.03 36.41 46.34
N GLY A 123 27.75 36.18 46.65
CA GLY A 123 26.66 36.42 45.70
C GLY A 123 26.56 35.35 44.61
N THR A 124 27.21 34.19 44.76
CA THR A 124 27.03 33.08 43.80
C THR A 124 25.59 32.59 43.86
N LEU A 125 24.85 32.68 42.76
CA LEU A 125 23.45 32.29 42.63
C LEU A 125 23.35 30.89 42.02
N THR A 126 22.87 29.92 42.79
CA THR A 126 22.59 28.56 42.34
C THR A 126 21.11 28.44 42.00
N ILE A 127 20.77 27.91 40.82
CA ILE A 127 19.38 27.71 40.38
C ILE A 127 19.22 26.29 39.82
N LYS A 128 18.16 25.61 40.23
CA LYS A 128 17.69 24.33 39.70
C LYS A 128 16.21 24.42 39.33
N ALA A 129 15.87 24.03 38.10
CA ALA A 129 14.48 23.85 37.68
C ALA A 129 14.01 22.43 38.00
N ASP A 130 12.73 22.26 38.35
CA ASP A 130 12.07 20.96 38.43
C ASP A 130 12.09 20.23 37.08
N GLU A 131 12.24 18.90 37.12
CA GLU A 131 12.40 18.06 35.92
C GLU A 131 11.19 18.14 34.97
N THR A 132 10.01 18.50 35.48
CA THR A 132 8.79 18.69 34.67
C THR A 132 8.78 19.97 33.84
N ARG A 133 9.70 20.91 34.09
CA ARG A 133 9.78 22.19 33.35
C ARG A 133 10.40 22.01 31.97
N ARG A 134 9.59 22.15 30.92
CA ARG A 134 10.05 22.08 29.52
C ARG A 134 11.02 23.23 29.17
N PRO A 135 11.99 23.02 28.25
CA PRO A 135 12.76 24.11 27.66
C PRO A 135 11.86 25.23 27.10
N GLY A 136 12.28 26.47 27.29
CA GLY A 136 11.45 27.67 27.09
C GLY A 136 10.66 28.11 28.33
N SER A 137 10.56 27.28 29.39
CA SER A 137 9.99 27.72 30.67
C SER A 137 10.85 28.83 31.27
N THR A 138 10.23 29.95 31.65
CA THR A 138 10.91 31.08 32.28
C THR A 138 10.37 31.38 33.67
N LEU A 139 11.21 31.93 34.55
CA LEU A 139 10.80 32.50 35.83
C LEU A 139 11.68 33.69 36.19
N THR A 140 11.08 34.75 36.76
CA THR A 140 11.83 35.88 37.33
C THR A 140 12.09 35.65 38.82
N LEU A 141 13.36 35.68 39.21
CA LEU A 141 13.86 35.42 40.56
C LEU A 141 14.50 36.70 41.14
N PRO A 142 13.96 37.27 42.23
CA PRO A 142 14.56 38.43 42.89
C PRO A 142 15.74 38.01 43.78
N VAL A 143 16.89 38.67 43.60
CA VAL A 143 18.06 38.59 44.48
C VAL A 143 18.24 39.91 45.20
N LEU A 144 18.16 39.89 46.53
CA LEU A 144 18.29 41.07 47.38
C LEU A 144 19.74 41.28 47.81
N ILE A 145 20.20 42.53 47.71
CA ILE A 145 21.55 42.97 48.06
C ILE A 145 21.45 43.99 49.19
N LEU A 146 22.08 43.71 50.33
CA LEU A 146 22.19 44.62 51.46
C LEU A 146 23.61 45.21 51.55
N THR A 147 23.71 46.53 51.43
CA THR A 147 24.95 47.30 51.56
C THR A 147 24.88 48.27 52.76
N ARG A 148 25.98 48.95 53.10
CA ARG A 148 25.93 50.04 54.12
C ARG A 148 25.07 51.23 53.68
N SER A 149 24.87 51.40 52.37
CA SER A 149 24.08 52.47 51.74
C SER A 149 22.59 52.15 51.60
N GLY A 150 22.17 50.91 51.83
CA GLY A 150 20.77 50.48 51.71
C GLY A 150 20.60 49.14 51.01
N TYR A 151 19.36 48.86 50.60
CA TYR A 151 18.96 47.66 49.88
C TYR A 151 18.79 47.95 48.38
N SER A 152 19.23 47.02 47.53
CA SER A 152 18.90 46.96 46.10
C SER A 152 18.49 45.54 45.69
N GLU A 153 17.87 45.39 44.53
CA GLU A 153 17.33 44.12 44.02
C GLU A 153 17.77 43.90 42.58
N ILE A 154 18.16 42.67 42.25
CA ILE A 154 18.37 42.21 40.88
C ILE A 154 17.25 41.23 40.54
N ASN A 155 16.49 41.50 39.48
CA ASN A 155 15.49 40.58 38.94
C ASN A 155 16.12 39.70 37.86
N VAL A 156 16.39 38.44 38.20
CA VAL A 156 17.05 37.47 37.32
C VAL A 156 16.01 36.66 36.57
N VAL A 157 15.98 36.73 35.24
CA VAL A 157 15.11 35.90 34.40
C VAL A 157 15.83 34.60 34.06
N ALA A 158 15.43 33.54 34.75
CA ALA A 158 15.90 32.18 34.51
C ALA A 158 15.09 31.52 33.39
N THR A 159 15.77 30.90 32.42
CA THR A 159 15.15 30.19 31.28
C THR A 159 15.68 28.75 31.23
N VAL A 160 14.79 27.76 31.15
CA VAL A 160 15.17 26.38 30.89
C VAL A 160 15.55 26.23 29.41
N VAL A 161 16.70 25.63 29.12
CA VAL A 161 17.15 25.29 27.75
C VAL A 161 17.37 23.78 27.61
N LYS A 162 17.58 23.27 26.39
CA LYS A 162 17.84 21.83 26.20
C LYS A 162 19.11 21.37 26.91
N GLY A 163 19.11 20.13 27.39
CA GLY A 163 20.27 19.47 28.00
C GLY A 163 21.43 19.25 27.02
N ARG A 164 22.59 18.83 27.52
CA ARG A 164 23.72 18.37 26.68
C ARG A 164 23.52 16.96 26.12
N THR A 165 22.66 16.19 26.77
CA THR A 165 22.13 14.88 26.38
C THR A 165 20.61 14.95 26.56
N SER A 166 19.85 14.21 25.78
CA SER A 166 18.39 14.17 25.89
C SER A 166 17.92 12.85 26.50
N PRO A 167 16.83 12.83 27.28
CA PRO A 167 16.16 11.58 27.66
C PRO A 167 15.73 10.73 26.45
N SER A 168 15.61 11.32 25.25
CA SER A 168 15.41 10.54 24.03
C SER A 168 16.56 9.61 23.70
N ASP A 169 17.79 9.94 24.12
CA ASP A 169 18.99 9.20 23.75
C ASP A 169 19.13 7.90 24.58
N ASP A 170 18.55 7.89 25.78
CA ASP A 170 18.61 6.79 26.75
C ASP A 170 17.55 5.68 26.52
N VAL A 171 16.63 5.86 25.57
CA VAL A 171 15.58 4.88 25.24
C VAL A 171 15.38 4.72 23.73
N THR A 172 15.28 3.47 23.28
CA THR A 172 14.94 3.12 21.90
C THR A 172 13.69 2.24 21.86
N PHE A 173 12.74 2.62 21.01
CA PHE A 173 11.55 1.83 20.69
C PHE A 173 11.73 1.26 19.28
N SER A 174 11.45 -0.03 19.11
CA SER A 174 11.45 -0.71 17.82
C SER A 174 10.11 -1.39 17.60
N TYR A 175 9.39 -0.96 16.56
CA TYR A 175 8.12 -1.56 16.13
C TYR A 175 8.37 -2.57 15.01
N PRO A 176 7.52 -3.60 14.83
CA PRO A 176 7.62 -4.52 13.70
C PRO A 176 7.57 -3.79 12.35
N GLU A 177 8.48 -4.16 11.44
CA GLU A 177 8.46 -3.65 10.05
C GLU A 177 7.44 -4.38 9.16
N GLU A 178 7.06 -5.61 9.55
CA GLU A 178 6.04 -6.39 8.85
C GLU A 178 4.62 -5.92 9.22
N PHE A 179 3.71 -5.97 8.25
CA PHE A 179 2.32 -5.59 8.46
C PHE A 179 1.64 -6.48 9.50
N THR A 180 1.12 -5.88 10.56
CA THR A 180 0.17 -6.58 11.45
C THR A 180 -1.16 -6.74 10.71
N GLU A 181 -1.56 -7.98 10.45
CA GLU A 181 -2.83 -8.30 9.80
C GLU A 181 -3.99 -8.23 10.80
N VAL A 182 -5.07 -7.55 10.42
CA VAL A 182 -6.30 -7.38 11.24
C VAL A 182 -7.51 -7.68 10.37
N ALA A 183 -8.47 -8.44 10.90
CA ALA A 183 -9.72 -8.76 10.22
C ALA A 183 -10.79 -7.69 10.43
N PRO A 184 -11.75 -7.50 9.50
CA PRO A 184 -12.83 -6.53 9.67
C PRO A 184 -13.66 -6.77 10.94
N GLY A 185 -13.68 -5.78 11.83
CA GLY A 185 -14.35 -5.84 13.13
C GLY A 185 -13.45 -6.20 14.32
N ASP A 186 -12.23 -6.66 14.07
CA ASP A 186 -11.27 -7.08 15.09
C ASP A 186 -10.28 -5.97 15.47
N SER A 187 -9.46 -6.27 16.48
CA SER A 187 -8.38 -5.39 16.93
C SER A 187 -7.10 -6.18 17.16
N ALA A 188 -5.95 -5.58 16.83
CA ALA A 188 -4.64 -6.15 17.10
C ALA A 188 -3.79 -5.19 17.95
N THR A 189 -2.96 -5.76 18.82
CA THR A 189 -2.01 -5.04 19.68
C THR A 189 -0.58 -5.20 19.16
N ILE A 190 0.08 -4.09 18.87
CA ILE A 190 1.46 -4.01 18.39
C ILE A 190 2.34 -3.48 19.53
N THR A 191 3.06 -4.39 20.17
CA THR A 191 3.98 -4.08 21.28
C THR A 191 5.37 -3.74 20.74
N PRO A 192 5.94 -2.55 21.02
CA PRO A 192 7.32 -2.25 20.67
C PRO A 192 8.30 -3.06 21.53
N THR A 193 9.45 -3.38 20.96
CA THR A 193 10.64 -3.72 21.76
C THR A 193 11.21 -2.42 22.32
N VAL A 194 11.42 -2.37 23.63
CA VAL A 194 11.96 -1.19 24.33
C VAL A 194 13.33 -1.52 24.91
N GLU A 195 14.35 -0.78 24.49
CA GLU A 195 15.69 -0.81 25.07
C GLU A 195 15.90 0.46 25.91
N GLY A 196 16.24 0.29 27.19
CA GLY A 196 16.36 1.40 28.16
C GLY A 196 15.13 1.55 29.06
N THR A 197 15.01 2.69 29.72
CA THR A 197 13.88 3.02 30.61
C THR A 197 13.11 4.19 30.02
N ILE A 198 11.80 4.06 29.86
CA ILE A 198 10.94 5.15 29.37
C ILE A 198 11.00 6.33 30.37
N PRO A 199 11.44 7.54 29.96
CA PRO A 199 11.52 8.68 30.85
C PRO A 199 10.14 9.10 31.39
N SER A 200 10.06 9.38 32.69
CA SER A 200 8.80 9.84 33.30
C SER A 200 8.32 11.14 32.65
N GLY A 201 7.06 11.19 32.23
CA GLY A 201 6.48 12.32 31.49
C GLY A 201 6.63 12.25 29.96
N THR A 202 7.21 11.17 29.40
CA THR A 202 7.09 10.84 27.97
C THR A 202 5.61 10.71 27.60
N LYS A 203 5.23 11.26 26.44
CA LYS A 203 3.88 11.13 25.87
C LYS A 203 3.93 10.59 24.46
N PHE A 204 2.97 9.74 24.11
CA PHE A 204 2.76 9.27 22.74
C PHE A 204 1.65 10.07 22.06
N VAL A 205 1.85 10.39 20.78
CA VAL A 205 0.90 11.14 19.95
C VAL A 205 0.77 10.45 18.59
N MET A 206 -0.46 10.23 18.16
CA MET A 206 -0.82 9.65 16.86
C MET A 206 -2.18 10.18 16.41
N ASN A 207 -2.56 9.89 15.17
CA ASN A 207 -3.92 10.13 14.69
C ASN A 207 -4.82 8.97 15.14
N GLU A 208 -5.84 9.25 15.95
CA GLU A 208 -6.78 8.25 16.48
C GLU A 208 -7.64 7.58 15.40
N GLN A 209 -7.77 8.17 14.21
CA GLN A 209 -8.51 7.60 13.09
C GLN A 209 -7.86 7.91 11.73
N ASN A 210 -8.09 7.06 10.72
CA ASN A 210 -7.73 7.35 9.32
C ASN A 210 -8.97 7.40 8.39
N LYS A 211 -8.74 7.80 7.14
CA LYS A 211 -9.79 7.92 6.09
C LYS A 211 -10.50 6.60 5.73
N ASP A 212 -9.90 5.46 6.06
CA ASP A 212 -10.43 4.12 5.78
C ASP A 212 -11.12 3.54 7.03
N GLY A 213 -11.42 4.39 8.02
CA GLY A 213 -12.22 4.08 9.20
C GLY A 213 -11.50 3.38 10.34
N TRP A 214 -10.23 2.98 10.18
CA TRP A 214 -9.42 2.40 11.26
C TRP A 214 -9.37 3.34 12.46
N THR A 215 -9.52 2.79 13.66
CA THR A 215 -9.26 3.51 14.92
C THR A 215 -8.01 3.00 15.61
N PHE A 216 -7.32 3.89 16.31
CA PHE A 216 -6.01 3.64 16.89
C PHE A 216 -5.89 4.24 18.29
N THR A 217 -5.24 3.51 19.20
CA THR A 217 -4.88 3.98 20.54
C THR A 217 -3.44 3.58 20.87
N VAL A 218 -2.84 4.29 21.83
CA VAL A 218 -1.51 3.97 22.36
C VAL A 218 -1.48 4.18 23.87
N ASP A 219 -0.86 3.25 24.60
CA ASP A 219 -0.71 3.33 26.05
C ASP A 219 0.58 4.06 26.49
N GLU A 220 0.79 4.15 27.80
CA GLU A 220 1.98 4.80 28.39
C GLU A 220 3.29 4.02 28.14
N GLN A 221 3.22 2.79 27.66
CA GLN A 221 4.35 1.94 27.30
C GLN A 221 4.67 1.99 25.80
N GLY A 222 3.82 2.64 25.00
CA GLY A 222 3.92 2.68 23.55
C GLY A 222 3.28 1.48 22.84
N VAL A 223 2.52 0.63 23.53
CA VAL A 223 1.77 -0.44 22.88
C VAL A 223 0.64 0.19 22.08
N VAL A 224 0.62 -0.07 20.77
CA VAL A 224 -0.40 0.45 19.86
C VAL A 224 -1.51 -0.58 19.70
N THR A 225 -2.76 -0.18 19.88
CA THR A 225 -3.92 -0.99 19.46
C THR A 225 -4.48 -0.41 18.17
N ALA A 226 -4.67 -1.27 17.17
CA ALA A 226 -5.29 -0.93 15.89
C ALA A 226 -6.58 -1.74 15.73
N THR A 227 -7.70 -1.04 15.51
CA THR A 227 -9.02 -1.64 15.33
C THR A 227 -9.52 -1.35 13.92
N LEU A 228 -10.01 -2.39 13.23
CA LEU A 228 -10.53 -2.31 11.87
C LEU A 228 -12.06 -2.33 11.89
N PRO A 229 -12.77 -1.39 11.26
CA PRO A 229 -14.24 -1.46 11.14
C PRO A 229 -14.72 -2.72 10.40
N LYS A 230 -15.97 -3.12 10.67
CA LYS A 230 -16.58 -4.37 10.17
C LYS A 230 -16.82 -4.40 8.67
N ASP A 231 -17.00 -3.24 8.06
CA ASP A 231 -17.25 -3.01 6.64
C ASP A 231 -15.96 -2.65 5.86
N ALA A 232 -14.80 -2.81 6.48
CA ALA A 232 -13.52 -2.49 5.88
C ALA A 232 -13.18 -3.37 4.66
N GLN A 233 -12.62 -2.76 3.62
CA GLN A 233 -12.09 -3.48 2.47
C GLN A 233 -10.78 -4.20 2.82
N ILE A 234 -10.79 -5.52 2.69
CA ILE A 234 -9.59 -6.38 2.80
C ILE A 234 -8.56 -6.03 1.70
N GLY A 235 -7.28 -6.23 2.00
CA GLY A 235 -6.14 -5.96 1.12
C GLY A 235 -5.59 -4.54 1.21
N ARG A 236 -6.27 -3.62 1.90
CA ARG A 236 -5.76 -2.27 2.18
C ARG A 236 -4.64 -2.32 3.22
N THR A 237 -3.55 -1.63 2.94
CA THR A 237 -2.43 -1.42 3.88
C THR A 237 -2.42 0.03 4.37
N TRP A 238 -1.98 0.22 5.61
CA TRP A 238 -1.77 1.52 6.22
C TRP A 238 -0.46 1.53 7.00
N THR A 239 0.20 2.68 7.06
CA THR A 239 1.38 2.88 7.91
C THR A 239 1.14 4.12 8.75
N MET A 240 0.84 3.92 10.02
CA MET A 240 0.56 5.02 10.93
C MET A 240 1.85 5.64 11.44
N GLY A 241 1.88 6.97 11.50
CA GLY A 241 2.90 7.72 12.22
C GLY A 241 2.59 7.80 13.71
N LEU A 242 3.59 7.52 14.55
CA LEU A 242 3.55 7.64 16.00
C LEU A 242 4.73 8.51 16.46
N ILE A 243 4.47 9.50 17.30
CA ILE A 243 5.48 10.42 17.83
C ILE A 243 5.59 10.20 19.34
N ALA A 244 6.77 9.82 19.81
CA ALA A 244 7.12 9.91 21.23
C ALA A 244 7.65 11.33 21.50
N VAL A 245 7.10 12.00 22.50
CA VAL A 245 7.49 13.34 22.96
C VAL A 245 8.06 13.22 24.37
N PHE A 246 9.35 13.54 24.53
CA PHE A 246 10.07 13.39 25.79
C PHE A 246 9.92 14.62 26.70
N PRO A 247 10.27 14.53 28.00
CA PRO A 247 10.09 15.63 28.97
C PRO A 247 10.82 16.93 28.61
N ASP A 248 11.97 16.84 27.95
CA ASP A 248 12.75 17.99 27.45
C ASP A 248 12.22 18.54 26.10
N GLY A 249 11.12 18.01 25.58
CA GLY A 249 10.52 18.40 24.30
C GLY A 249 11.29 17.93 23.07
N THR A 250 12.22 16.99 23.19
CA THR A 250 12.67 16.22 22.02
C THR A 250 11.59 15.22 21.58
N THR A 251 11.71 14.74 20.34
CA THR A 251 10.76 13.81 19.75
C THR A 251 11.47 12.69 18.99
N LYS A 252 10.85 11.50 18.96
CA LYS A 252 11.20 10.43 18.03
C LYS A 252 9.94 10.01 17.26
N GLU A 253 10.09 9.77 15.97
CA GLU A 253 9.02 9.34 15.07
C GLU A 253 9.16 7.86 14.73
N TYR A 254 8.02 7.17 14.68
CA TYR A 254 7.89 5.75 14.42
C TYR A 254 6.83 5.49 13.36
N LYS A 255 6.96 4.36 12.67
CA LYS A 255 6.00 3.89 11.67
C LYS A 255 5.48 2.53 12.10
N VAL A 256 4.16 2.41 12.19
CA VAL A 256 3.47 1.17 12.60
C VAL A 256 2.63 0.67 11.41
N PRO A 257 3.07 -0.40 10.72
CA PRO A 257 2.38 -0.93 9.55
C PRO A 257 1.26 -1.91 9.94
N VAL A 258 0.05 -1.68 9.41
CA VAL A 258 -1.13 -2.55 9.58
C VAL A 258 -1.78 -2.86 8.23
N LYS A 259 -2.43 -4.02 8.12
CA LYS A 259 -3.07 -4.49 6.89
C LYS A 259 -4.45 -5.09 7.20
N ALA A 260 -5.45 -4.68 6.42
CA ALA A 260 -6.75 -5.34 6.41
C ALA A 260 -6.61 -6.70 5.72
N ALA A 261 -6.90 -7.78 6.43
CA ALA A 261 -6.72 -9.16 5.96
C ALA A 261 -7.98 -9.98 6.23
N ALA A 262 -8.09 -11.14 5.57
CA ALA A 262 -9.10 -12.12 5.92
C ALA A 262 -8.80 -12.73 7.30
N GLY A 263 -9.79 -12.81 8.19
CA GLY A 263 -9.65 -13.51 9.48
C GLY A 263 -9.39 -15.00 9.30
N GLU A 264 -8.89 -15.69 10.32
CA GLU A 264 -8.59 -17.14 10.23
C GLU A 264 -9.82 -17.99 9.90
N ASP A 265 -11.01 -17.60 10.40
CA ASP A 265 -12.28 -18.27 10.10
C ASP A 265 -12.86 -17.92 8.71
N SER A 266 -12.18 -17.07 7.93
CA SER A 266 -12.67 -16.60 6.63
C SER A 266 -12.86 -17.73 5.61
N PRO A 267 -13.96 -17.72 4.83
CA PRO A 267 -14.14 -18.66 3.73
C PRO A 267 -13.00 -18.65 2.71
N SER A 268 -12.33 -17.52 2.47
CA SER A 268 -11.20 -17.47 1.52
C SER A 268 -9.95 -18.22 2.00
N LYS A 269 -9.84 -18.50 3.30
CA LYS A 269 -8.76 -19.31 3.89
C LYS A 269 -9.15 -20.77 4.06
N ASN A 270 -10.43 -21.05 4.33
CA ASN A 270 -10.91 -22.36 4.74
C ASN A 270 -11.62 -23.16 3.63
N LEU A 271 -12.13 -22.52 2.58
CA LEU A 271 -12.75 -23.20 1.45
C LEU A 271 -11.75 -23.43 0.31
N GLU A 272 -11.62 -24.68 -0.10
CA GLU A 272 -10.91 -25.08 -1.32
C GLU A 272 -11.93 -25.14 -2.46
N LEU A 273 -11.75 -24.29 -3.48
CA LEU A 273 -12.59 -24.22 -4.67
C LEU A 273 -11.88 -24.85 -5.86
N SER A 274 -12.56 -25.72 -6.59
CA SER A 274 -11.99 -26.40 -7.77
C SER A 274 -13.05 -26.76 -8.81
N TYR A 275 -12.65 -26.70 -10.07
CA TYR A 275 -13.28 -27.44 -11.18
C TYR A 275 -12.31 -28.53 -11.62
N GLU A 276 -12.81 -29.65 -12.13
CA GLU A 276 -11.96 -30.62 -12.82
C GLU A 276 -11.69 -30.11 -14.24
N ASP A 277 -10.49 -30.36 -14.78
CA ASP A 277 -10.21 -30.06 -16.19
C ASP A 277 -11.21 -30.82 -17.07
N PHE A 278 -11.87 -30.11 -18.00
CA PHE A 278 -12.93 -30.71 -18.80
C PHE A 278 -12.85 -30.39 -20.30
N GLU A 279 -13.40 -31.31 -21.08
CA GLU A 279 -13.45 -31.25 -22.53
C GLU A 279 -14.85 -30.83 -22.98
N VAL A 280 -14.91 -29.79 -23.81
CA VAL A 280 -16.15 -29.28 -24.43
C VAL A 280 -16.23 -29.84 -25.85
N PRO A 281 -17.26 -30.61 -26.22
CA PRO A 281 -17.35 -31.17 -27.57
C PRO A 281 -17.40 -30.06 -28.62
N PHE A 282 -16.76 -30.29 -29.77
CA PHE A 282 -16.67 -29.28 -30.83
C PHE A 282 -18.05 -28.86 -31.34
N GLY A 283 -18.32 -27.56 -31.35
CA GLY A 283 -19.61 -26.98 -31.75
C GLY A 283 -20.74 -27.10 -30.71
N GLU A 284 -20.47 -27.68 -29.53
CA GLU A 284 -21.45 -27.90 -28.46
C GLU A 284 -21.15 -27.00 -27.24
N GLU A 285 -22.01 -27.12 -26.21
CA GLU A 285 -21.80 -26.52 -24.89
C GLU A 285 -21.74 -27.61 -23.81
N ALA A 286 -20.90 -27.41 -22.81
CA ALA A 286 -20.79 -28.27 -21.63
C ALA A 286 -20.97 -27.45 -20.35
N SER A 287 -21.31 -28.13 -19.26
CA SER A 287 -21.54 -27.52 -17.95
C SER A 287 -20.87 -28.34 -16.86
N GLN A 288 -20.38 -27.65 -15.83
CA GLN A 288 -19.77 -28.28 -14.66
C GLN A 288 -20.14 -27.50 -13.41
N ASP A 289 -20.46 -28.22 -12.34
CA ASP A 289 -20.74 -27.62 -11.04
C ASP A 289 -19.41 -27.39 -10.28
N LEU A 290 -19.36 -26.30 -9.51
CA LEU A 290 -18.21 -25.98 -8.67
C LEU A 290 -18.06 -27.02 -7.55
N THR A 291 -16.85 -27.58 -7.41
CA THR A 291 -16.52 -28.40 -6.23
C THR A 291 -15.99 -27.51 -5.11
N VAL A 292 -16.57 -27.69 -3.92
CA VAL A 292 -16.18 -26.99 -2.68
C VAL A 292 -15.76 -28.03 -1.65
N LYS A 293 -14.64 -27.79 -0.96
CA LYS A 293 -14.23 -28.54 0.25
C LYS A 293 -13.94 -27.57 1.38
N GLY A 294 -13.99 -28.06 2.62
CA GLY A 294 -13.67 -27.29 3.83
C GLY A 294 -14.88 -26.74 4.60
N GLY A 295 -16.06 -26.69 3.98
CA GLY A 295 -17.29 -26.25 4.61
C GLY A 295 -18.41 -25.98 3.60
N ASP A 296 -19.50 -25.37 4.06
CA ASP A 296 -20.59 -24.91 3.22
C ASP A 296 -20.27 -23.56 2.56
N LEU A 297 -20.70 -23.37 1.32
CA LEU A 297 -20.50 -22.15 0.55
C LEU A 297 -21.69 -21.20 0.75
N GLU A 298 -21.61 -20.32 1.75
CA GLU A 298 -22.65 -19.33 2.02
C GLU A 298 -22.26 -17.92 1.56
N GLY A 299 -23.18 -17.24 0.84
CA GLY A 299 -23.05 -15.82 0.50
C GLY A 299 -21.89 -15.45 -0.43
N ALA A 300 -21.26 -16.42 -1.08
CA ALA A 300 -20.25 -16.18 -2.10
C ALA A 300 -20.86 -15.68 -3.41
N THR A 301 -20.09 -14.91 -4.16
CA THR A 301 -20.43 -14.46 -5.52
C THR A 301 -19.29 -14.76 -6.48
N PHE A 302 -19.64 -15.17 -7.70
CA PHE A 302 -18.69 -15.64 -8.72
C PHE A 302 -18.65 -14.73 -9.94
N GLU A 303 -17.45 -14.41 -10.40
CA GLU A 303 -17.18 -13.50 -11.50
C GLU A 303 -16.10 -14.10 -12.42
N LEU A 304 -16.37 -14.13 -13.72
CA LEU A 304 -15.37 -14.42 -14.75
C LEU A 304 -14.52 -13.16 -14.99
N VAL A 305 -13.19 -13.31 -15.07
CA VAL A 305 -12.30 -12.18 -15.39
C VAL A 305 -12.49 -11.70 -16.83
N TYR A 306 -12.79 -12.63 -17.75
CA TYR A 306 -13.22 -12.39 -19.12
C TYR A 306 -14.24 -13.47 -19.51
N ASP A 307 -15.14 -13.15 -20.44
CA ASP A 307 -16.22 -14.01 -20.93
C ASP A 307 -15.83 -14.87 -22.15
N SER A 308 -14.71 -14.59 -22.82
CA SER A 308 -14.25 -15.38 -23.97
C SER A 308 -12.73 -15.57 -23.98
N TYR A 309 -12.27 -16.80 -24.28
CA TYR A 309 -10.85 -17.15 -24.39
C TYR A 309 -10.60 -18.03 -25.62
N ALA A 310 -9.73 -17.58 -26.52
CA ALA A 310 -9.33 -18.31 -27.73
C ALA A 310 -10.49 -18.80 -28.63
N GLY A 311 -11.64 -18.13 -28.59
CA GLY A 311 -12.84 -18.47 -29.36
C GLY A 311 -13.84 -19.39 -28.64
N MET A 312 -13.55 -19.80 -27.40
CA MET A 312 -14.53 -20.42 -26.48
C MET A 312 -15.20 -19.34 -25.65
N ASP A 313 -16.51 -19.47 -25.44
CA ASP A 313 -17.30 -18.54 -24.61
C ASP A 313 -17.66 -19.17 -23.26
N PHE A 314 -17.56 -18.39 -22.20
CA PHE A 314 -17.69 -18.81 -20.81
C PHE A 314 -18.81 -18.02 -20.14
N ALA A 315 -19.68 -18.74 -19.43
CA ALA A 315 -20.71 -18.16 -18.57
C ALA A 315 -20.66 -18.83 -17.20
N ILE A 316 -20.84 -18.05 -16.14
CA ILE A 316 -20.89 -18.55 -14.77
C ILE A 316 -22.17 -18.09 -14.08
N ASP A 317 -22.82 -19.00 -13.36
CA ASP A 317 -23.88 -18.62 -12.44
C ASP A 317 -23.26 -17.92 -11.22
N ALA A 318 -23.59 -16.64 -11.05
CA ALA A 318 -22.94 -15.77 -10.07
C ALA A 318 -23.19 -16.17 -8.60
N THR A 319 -24.11 -17.10 -8.31
CA THR A 319 -24.44 -17.53 -6.93
C THR A 319 -23.90 -18.93 -6.61
N THR A 320 -24.04 -19.86 -7.55
CA THR A 320 -23.65 -21.27 -7.38
C THR A 320 -22.23 -21.56 -7.87
N GLY A 321 -21.67 -20.69 -8.70
CA GLY A 321 -20.43 -20.95 -9.42
C GLY A 321 -20.60 -21.96 -10.57
N LYS A 322 -21.82 -22.43 -10.89
CA LYS A 322 -22.01 -23.36 -12.00
C LYS A 322 -21.49 -22.76 -13.29
N LEU A 323 -20.49 -23.42 -13.87
CA LEU A 323 -19.83 -23.02 -15.10
C LEU A 323 -20.56 -23.61 -16.31
N THR A 324 -20.58 -22.84 -17.40
CA THR A 324 -21.05 -23.27 -18.72
C THR A 324 -20.06 -22.76 -19.76
N VAL A 325 -19.58 -23.64 -20.65
CA VAL A 325 -18.57 -23.30 -21.66
C VAL A 325 -19.04 -23.78 -23.02
N LYS A 326 -18.86 -22.94 -24.02
CA LYS A 326 -19.21 -23.20 -25.43
C LYS A 326 -17.93 -23.28 -26.24
N ALA A 327 -17.83 -24.27 -27.11
CA ALA A 327 -16.69 -24.39 -28.02
C ALA A 327 -16.57 -23.15 -28.95
N GLY A 328 -17.69 -22.50 -29.27
CA GLY A 328 -17.74 -21.26 -30.04
C GLY A 328 -17.08 -21.41 -31.41
N GLU A 329 -16.14 -20.51 -31.73
CA GLU A 329 -15.31 -20.59 -32.95
C GLU A 329 -13.95 -21.29 -32.71
N ALA A 330 -13.68 -21.78 -31.50
CA ALA A 330 -12.41 -22.43 -31.18
C ALA A 330 -12.26 -23.77 -31.90
N LYS A 331 -11.04 -24.03 -32.37
CA LYS A 331 -10.70 -25.26 -33.11
C LYS A 331 -10.53 -26.43 -32.15
N ARG A 332 -10.77 -27.65 -32.63
CA ARG A 332 -10.43 -28.90 -31.91
C ARG A 332 -8.99 -28.86 -31.38
N GLY A 333 -8.79 -29.30 -30.15
CA GLY A 333 -7.50 -29.27 -29.45
C GLY A 333 -7.08 -27.90 -28.91
N THR A 334 -7.88 -26.85 -29.06
CA THR A 334 -7.63 -25.55 -28.39
C THR A 334 -7.82 -25.74 -26.89
N GLY A 335 -6.79 -25.40 -26.10
CA GLY A 335 -6.82 -25.43 -24.63
C GLY A 335 -6.55 -24.07 -24.01
N VAL A 336 -7.26 -23.73 -22.93
CA VAL A 336 -7.13 -22.44 -22.22
C VAL A 336 -7.20 -22.64 -20.71
N TRP A 337 -6.48 -21.78 -19.98
CA TRP A 337 -6.59 -21.67 -18.51
C TRP A 337 -7.44 -20.45 -18.16
N VAL A 338 -8.52 -20.65 -17.42
CA VAL A 338 -9.50 -19.59 -17.13
C VAL A 338 -9.57 -19.31 -15.62
N PRO A 339 -9.22 -18.09 -15.17
CA PRO A 339 -9.42 -17.68 -13.79
C PRO A 339 -10.87 -17.23 -13.53
N ILE A 340 -11.43 -17.72 -12.45
CA ILE A 340 -12.69 -17.28 -11.84
C ILE A 340 -12.38 -16.67 -10.48
N LYS A 341 -12.98 -15.53 -10.19
CA LYS A 341 -12.90 -14.84 -8.91
C LYS A 341 -14.14 -15.20 -8.07
N ALA A 342 -13.91 -15.62 -6.82
CA ALA A 342 -14.94 -15.72 -5.80
C ALA A 342 -14.79 -14.56 -4.81
N THR A 343 -15.92 -13.92 -4.44
CA THR A 343 -15.97 -12.87 -3.41
C THR A 343 -16.97 -13.28 -2.34
N TYR A 344 -16.54 -13.27 -1.08
CA TYR A 344 -17.33 -13.75 0.06
C TYR A 344 -17.99 -12.60 0.84
N SER A 345 -18.92 -12.95 1.73
CA SER A 345 -19.70 -12.01 2.54
C SER A 345 -18.88 -11.19 3.55
N ASP A 346 -17.71 -11.68 3.95
CA ASP A 346 -16.71 -10.96 4.77
C ASP A 346 -15.82 -10.01 3.94
N GLY A 347 -16.09 -9.86 2.64
CA GLY A 347 -15.30 -9.05 1.71
C GLY A 347 -13.98 -9.69 1.27
N SER A 348 -13.69 -10.92 1.70
CA SER A 348 -12.51 -11.66 1.25
C SER A 348 -12.71 -12.19 -0.18
N THR A 349 -11.62 -12.57 -0.84
CA THR A 349 -11.66 -13.12 -2.21
C THR A 349 -10.71 -14.29 -2.36
N SER A 350 -11.12 -15.27 -3.18
CA SER A 350 -10.25 -16.34 -3.65
C SER A 350 -10.32 -16.42 -5.19
N TYR A 351 -9.35 -17.09 -5.79
CA TYR A 351 -9.31 -17.33 -7.23
C TYR A 351 -9.16 -18.83 -7.48
N VAL A 352 -9.97 -19.36 -8.38
CA VAL A 352 -9.87 -20.73 -8.89
C VAL A 352 -9.54 -20.66 -10.38
N VAL A 353 -8.67 -21.55 -10.83
CA VAL A 353 -8.25 -21.65 -12.24
C VAL A 353 -8.41 -23.09 -12.67
N PHE A 354 -8.96 -23.31 -13.87
CA PHE A 354 -9.18 -24.63 -14.46
C PHE A 354 -8.74 -24.63 -15.92
N HIS A 355 -8.50 -25.81 -16.48
CA HIS A 355 -8.19 -25.97 -17.90
C HIS A 355 -9.41 -26.47 -18.68
N ALA A 356 -9.78 -25.75 -19.74
CA ALA A 356 -10.80 -26.17 -20.69
C ALA A 356 -10.16 -26.53 -22.04
N THR A 357 -10.65 -27.58 -22.68
CA THR A 357 -10.17 -28.02 -24.00
C THR A 357 -11.32 -28.31 -24.96
N VAL A 358 -11.16 -27.96 -26.25
CA VAL A 358 -12.14 -28.31 -27.28
C VAL A 358 -11.89 -29.73 -27.79
N GLY A 359 -12.87 -30.60 -27.59
CA GLY A 359 -12.81 -32.03 -27.87
C GLY A 359 -13.19 -32.47 -29.27
N ALA A 360 -13.43 -33.77 -29.40
CA ALA A 360 -14.26 -34.31 -30.48
C ALA A 360 -15.74 -33.96 -30.24
N PRO A 361 -16.58 -33.80 -31.29
CA PRO A 361 -18.03 -33.65 -31.16
C PRO A 361 -18.63 -34.96 -30.64
N THR A 362 -19.78 -34.88 -29.96
CA THR A 362 -20.40 -36.04 -29.32
C THR A 362 -20.88 -37.08 -30.32
N ASN A 363 -21.34 -36.64 -31.50
CA ASN A 363 -21.79 -37.49 -32.61
C ASN A 363 -21.04 -37.10 -33.90
N PRO A 364 -19.81 -37.61 -34.15
CA PRO A 364 -19.02 -37.22 -35.31
C PRO A 364 -19.67 -37.67 -36.62
N MET A 365 -19.69 -36.78 -37.62
CA MET A 365 -20.28 -37.05 -38.95
C MET A 365 -19.61 -38.23 -39.66
N ALA A 366 -18.31 -38.46 -39.39
CA ALA A 366 -17.54 -39.61 -39.85
C ALA A 366 -18.03 -40.98 -39.35
N GLU A 367 -18.81 -41.03 -38.26
CA GLU A 367 -19.34 -42.27 -37.69
C GLU A 367 -20.87 -42.38 -37.87
N ALA A 368 -21.49 -41.40 -38.55
CA ALA A 368 -22.92 -41.45 -38.85
C ALA A 368 -23.24 -42.59 -39.83
N PRO A 369 -24.29 -43.40 -39.61
CA PRO A 369 -24.56 -44.61 -40.39
C PRO A 369 -24.93 -44.34 -41.86
N GLU A 370 -25.32 -43.11 -42.19
CA GLU A 370 -25.61 -42.67 -43.56
C GLU A 370 -24.35 -42.19 -44.30
N THR A 371 -23.24 -41.94 -43.58
CA THR A 371 -21.94 -41.56 -44.15
C THR A 371 -21.20 -42.82 -44.60
N THR A 372 -20.99 -42.96 -45.90
CA THR A 372 -20.47 -44.20 -46.52
C THR A 372 -19.54 -43.94 -47.73
N PRO A 373 -18.51 -43.08 -47.62
CA PRO A 373 -17.61 -42.79 -48.74
C PRO A 373 -16.76 -44.00 -49.14
N ALA A 374 -16.69 -44.26 -50.43
CA ALA A 374 -15.95 -45.37 -51.04
C ALA A 374 -15.30 -44.96 -52.37
N TYR A 375 -14.17 -45.57 -52.70
CA TYR A 375 -13.50 -45.45 -54.00
C TYR A 375 -13.28 -46.86 -54.56
N GLU A 376 -13.43 -47.04 -55.87
CA GLU A 376 -13.08 -48.31 -56.53
C GLU A 376 -11.57 -48.40 -56.81
N ASP A 377 -11.03 -49.62 -56.83
CA ASP A 377 -9.67 -49.89 -57.28
C ASP A 377 -9.54 -49.62 -58.80
N VAL A 378 -8.39 -49.09 -59.25
CA VAL A 378 -8.16 -48.66 -60.64
C VAL A 378 -6.91 -49.24 -61.27
N GLU A 379 -6.94 -49.39 -62.60
CA GLU A 379 -5.79 -49.82 -63.41
C GLU A 379 -5.29 -48.71 -64.35
N VAL A 380 -4.01 -48.35 -64.20
CA VAL A 380 -3.35 -47.27 -64.94
C VAL A 380 -2.14 -47.82 -65.71
N ALA A 381 -1.82 -47.27 -66.88
CA ALA A 381 -0.60 -47.66 -67.60
C ALA A 381 0.60 -46.82 -67.12
N ALA A 382 1.81 -47.36 -67.24
CA ALA A 382 3.01 -46.65 -66.78
C ALA A 382 3.27 -45.37 -67.59
N GLY A 383 3.25 -44.21 -66.93
CA GLY A 383 3.35 -42.89 -67.55
C GLY A 383 2.01 -42.21 -67.88
N ASP A 384 0.88 -42.90 -67.70
CA ASP A 384 -0.47 -42.35 -67.89
C ASP A 384 -1.13 -41.98 -66.54
N SER A 385 -2.23 -41.24 -66.63
CA SER A 385 -3.11 -40.90 -65.49
C SER A 385 -4.47 -41.61 -65.59
N VAL A 386 -5.08 -41.90 -64.44
CA VAL A 386 -6.45 -42.42 -64.32
C VAL A 386 -7.24 -41.59 -63.29
N THR A 387 -8.55 -41.45 -63.50
CA THR A 387 -9.46 -40.76 -62.58
C THR A 387 -10.43 -41.73 -61.93
N VAL A 388 -10.68 -41.59 -60.63
CA VAL A 388 -11.74 -42.28 -59.89
C VAL A 388 -12.53 -41.27 -59.07
N THR A 389 -13.85 -41.33 -59.17
CA THR A 389 -14.75 -40.44 -58.41
C THR A 389 -15.22 -41.15 -57.14
N GLN A 390 -15.31 -40.40 -56.04
CA GLN A 390 -15.92 -40.89 -54.79
C GLN A 390 -17.35 -41.39 -55.05
N SER A 391 -17.69 -42.48 -54.39
CA SER A 391 -18.99 -43.17 -54.44
C SER A 391 -19.53 -43.37 -53.03
N GLY A 392 -20.85 -43.56 -52.90
CA GLY A 392 -21.52 -43.61 -51.61
C GLY A 392 -21.85 -42.22 -51.03
N SER A 393 -22.53 -42.20 -49.89
CA SER A 393 -23.15 -40.99 -49.35
C SER A 393 -22.20 -40.20 -48.45
N VAL A 394 -22.17 -38.88 -48.62
CA VAL A 394 -21.48 -37.94 -47.73
C VAL A 394 -22.40 -36.74 -47.42
N PRO A 395 -22.29 -36.13 -46.23
CA PRO A 395 -23.08 -34.95 -45.87
C PRO A 395 -22.58 -33.67 -46.57
N GLU A 396 -23.41 -32.62 -46.55
CA GLU A 396 -23.02 -31.30 -47.05
C GLU A 396 -21.83 -30.71 -46.25
N GLY A 397 -20.99 -29.92 -46.93
CA GLY A 397 -19.79 -29.33 -46.32
C GLY A 397 -18.56 -30.24 -46.31
N THR A 398 -18.69 -31.51 -46.69
CA THR A 398 -17.57 -32.46 -46.84
C THR A 398 -16.47 -31.91 -47.77
N ARG A 399 -15.22 -32.20 -47.44
CA ARG A 399 -14.01 -31.86 -48.20
C ARG A 399 -13.08 -33.06 -48.27
N TYR A 400 -12.29 -33.14 -49.32
CA TYR A 400 -11.34 -34.23 -49.55
C TYR A 400 -9.91 -33.69 -49.53
N ILE A 401 -9.02 -34.41 -48.87
CA ILE A 401 -7.61 -34.04 -48.76
C ILE A 401 -6.79 -35.18 -49.39
N ALA A 402 -6.02 -34.81 -50.42
CA ALA A 402 -5.11 -35.73 -51.09
C ALA A 402 -3.98 -36.19 -50.13
N PRO A 403 -3.54 -37.45 -50.21
CA PRO A 403 -2.37 -37.90 -49.46
C PRO A 403 -1.09 -37.24 -49.97
N SER A 404 -0.10 -37.05 -49.08
CA SER A 404 1.26 -36.76 -49.54
C SER A 404 1.82 -37.99 -50.26
N THR A 405 2.34 -37.80 -51.47
CA THR A 405 3.08 -38.81 -52.23
C THR A 405 4.60 -38.65 -52.10
N GLU A 406 5.07 -37.82 -51.18
CA GLU A 406 6.50 -37.57 -50.94
C GLU A 406 7.28 -38.88 -50.69
N GLY A 407 8.42 -39.02 -51.36
CA GLY A 407 9.21 -40.25 -51.36
C GLY A 407 8.75 -41.31 -52.38
N THR A 408 7.68 -41.04 -53.14
CA THR A 408 7.28 -41.83 -54.32
C THR A 408 7.39 -40.98 -55.59
N GLU A 409 7.49 -41.62 -56.76
CA GLU A 409 7.42 -40.93 -58.07
C GLU A 409 5.97 -40.81 -58.61
N TRP A 410 4.96 -41.20 -57.81
CA TRP A 410 3.55 -41.13 -58.18
C TRP A 410 2.97 -39.74 -57.86
N THR A 411 1.99 -39.29 -58.64
CA THR A 411 1.17 -38.12 -58.28
C THR A 411 -0.25 -38.57 -57.95
N VAL A 412 -0.83 -37.96 -56.91
CA VAL A 412 -2.24 -38.13 -56.54
C VAL A 412 -2.80 -36.75 -56.24
N ASP A 413 -3.74 -36.31 -57.05
CA ASP A 413 -4.50 -35.07 -56.87
C ASP A 413 -5.95 -35.41 -56.55
N VAL A 414 -6.61 -34.66 -55.66
CA VAL A 414 -8.03 -34.88 -55.33
C VAL A 414 -8.77 -33.55 -55.43
N ALA A 415 -9.85 -33.53 -56.21
CA ALA A 415 -10.69 -32.36 -56.44
C ALA A 415 -11.72 -32.15 -55.31
N GLU A 416 -12.36 -30.97 -55.27
CA GLU A 416 -13.34 -30.61 -54.24
C GLU A 416 -14.56 -31.54 -54.20
N ASP A 417 -14.90 -32.18 -55.32
CA ASP A 417 -15.99 -33.16 -55.45
C ASP A 417 -15.60 -34.59 -55.03
N GLY A 418 -14.34 -34.82 -54.65
CA GLY A 418 -13.82 -36.16 -54.34
C GLY A 418 -13.42 -36.97 -55.58
N THR A 419 -13.23 -36.34 -56.73
CA THR A 419 -12.57 -37.01 -57.88
C THR A 419 -11.06 -37.03 -57.67
N ALA A 420 -10.50 -38.22 -57.49
CA ALA A 420 -9.06 -38.46 -57.39
C ALA A 420 -8.44 -38.77 -58.76
N THR A 421 -7.34 -38.11 -59.09
CA THR A 421 -6.53 -38.35 -60.29
C THR A 421 -5.19 -38.93 -59.87
N VAL A 422 -4.81 -40.07 -60.43
CA VAL A 422 -3.59 -40.83 -60.09
C VAL A 422 -2.73 -40.99 -61.31
N THR A 423 -1.46 -40.57 -61.24
CA THR A 423 -0.48 -40.74 -62.34
C THR A 423 0.60 -41.75 -61.96
N ALA A 424 0.80 -42.76 -62.79
CA ALA A 424 1.84 -43.75 -62.59
C ALA A 424 3.18 -43.29 -63.20
N PRO A 425 4.33 -43.51 -62.53
CA PRO A 425 5.63 -43.16 -63.07
C PRO A 425 5.93 -43.86 -64.40
N THR A 426 6.63 -43.18 -65.31
CA THR A 426 7.08 -43.77 -66.58
C THR A 426 8.02 -44.95 -66.32
N GLY A 427 7.77 -46.09 -66.97
CA GLY A 427 8.60 -47.29 -66.81
C GLY A 427 8.33 -48.11 -65.55
N THR A 428 7.28 -47.80 -64.79
CA THR A 428 6.82 -48.65 -63.67
C THR A 428 6.43 -50.05 -64.17
N THR A 429 6.84 -51.09 -63.45
CA THR A 429 6.53 -52.49 -63.79
C THR A 429 5.03 -52.79 -63.66
N ALA A 430 4.46 -53.52 -64.63
CA ALA A 430 3.11 -54.07 -64.51
C ALA A 430 2.96 -54.95 -63.26
N GLY A 431 1.84 -54.80 -62.55
CA GLY A 431 1.57 -55.40 -61.25
C GLY A 431 2.05 -54.59 -60.04
N SER A 432 2.81 -53.49 -60.23
CA SER A 432 3.10 -52.55 -59.13
C SER A 432 1.81 -51.90 -58.61
N LYS A 433 1.75 -51.67 -57.29
CA LYS A 433 0.56 -51.12 -56.60
C LYS A 433 0.92 -49.90 -55.75
N LEU A 434 0.07 -48.88 -55.81
CA LEU A 434 0.03 -47.79 -54.83
C LEU A 434 -1.25 -47.89 -54.01
N PHE A 435 -1.13 -47.84 -52.69
CA PHE A 435 -2.26 -47.73 -51.77
C PHE A 435 -2.49 -46.25 -51.45
N ILE A 436 -3.69 -45.75 -51.71
CA ILE A 436 -3.99 -44.31 -51.71
C ILE A 436 -5.00 -44.02 -50.60
N PRO A 437 -4.57 -43.41 -49.47
CA PRO A 437 -5.47 -42.99 -48.40
C PRO A 437 -5.99 -41.57 -48.66
N VAL A 438 -7.23 -41.43 -49.12
CA VAL A 438 -7.91 -40.13 -49.20
C VAL A 438 -8.51 -39.82 -47.84
N ILE A 439 -8.19 -38.65 -47.28
CA ILE A 439 -8.79 -38.19 -46.03
C ILE A 439 -10.08 -37.45 -46.39
N VAL A 440 -11.20 -37.94 -45.87
CA VAL A 440 -12.50 -37.27 -45.97
C VAL A 440 -12.69 -36.46 -44.70
N LYS A 441 -12.91 -35.15 -44.84
CA LYS A 441 -13.09 -34.20 -43.75
C LYS A 441 -14.49 -33.59 -43.79
N TYR A 442 -15.19 -33.67 -42.67
CA TYR A 442 -16.59 -33.25 -42.54
C TYR A 442 -16.72 -31.85 -41.93
N ALA A 443 -17.95 -31.30 -41.99
CA ALA A 443 -18.26 -29.94 -41.55
C ALA A 443 -18.11 -29.72 -40.03
N ASP A 444 -18.23 -30.79 -39.24
CA ASP A 444 -17.97 -30.82 -37.79
C ASP A 444 -16.47 -30.94 -37.45
N ASP A 445 -15.57 -30.83 -38.43
CA ASP A 445 -14.13 -31.13 -38.35
C ASP A 445 -13.79 -32.62 -38.11
N SER A 446 -14.76 -33.56 -38.20
CA SER A 446 -14.46 -35.00 -38.10
C SER A 446 -13.81 -35.51 -39.39
N THR A 447 -13.04 -36.59 -39.29
CA THR A 447 -12.30 -37.13 -40.43
C THR A 447 -12.28 -38.64 -40.42
N GLU A 448 -12.41 -39.25 -41.60
CA GLU A 448 -12.07 -40.65 -41.83
C GLU A 448 -11.06 -40.80 -42.98
N THR A 449 -10.59 -42.03 -43.22
CA THR A 449 -9.63 -42.32 -44.29
C THR A 449 -10.11 -43.47 -45.15
N VAL A 450 -10.57 -43.14 -46.36
CA VAL A 450 -10.98 -44.11 -47.37
C VAL A 450 -9.76 -44.51 -48.20
N ARG A 451 -9.63 -45.80 -48.51
CA ARG A 451 -8.48 -46.34 -49.23
C ARG A 451 -8.91 -47.04 -50.50
N PHE A 452 -8.18 -46.79 -51.58
CA PHE A 452 -8.23 -47.57 -52.81
C PHE A 452 -6.82 -47.88 -53.33
N THR A 453 -6.75 -48.78 -54.30
CA THR A 453 -5.50 -49.26 -54.90
C THR A 453 -5.43 -48.85 -56.36
N ALA A 454 -4.33 -48.21 -56.74
CA ALA A 454 -3.96 -48.07 -58.15
C ALA A 454 -2.96 -49.18 -58.53
N THR A 455 -3.27 -49.98 -59.53
CA THR A 455 -2.40 -51.05 -60.05
C THR A 455 -1.91 -50.68 -61.45
N VAL A 456 -0.60 -50.85 -61.71
CA VAL A 456 -0.04 -50.68 -63.06
C VAL A 456 -0.35 -51.91 -63.92
N LYS A 457 -0.89 -51.72 -65.12
CA LYS A 457 -1.20 -52.79 -66.08
C LYS A 457 -0.15 -52.96 -67.19
#